data_AF-A0A9J6DBH0-F1
#
_entry.id   AF-A0A9J6DBH0-F1
#
_cell.length_a   1.000
_cell.length_b   1.000
_cell.length_c   1.000
_cell.angle_alpha   90.00
_cell.angle_beta   90.00
_cell.angle_gamma   90.00
#
_symmetry.space_group_name_H-M   'P 1'
#
loop_
_entity.id
_entity.type
_entity.pdbx_description
1 polymer ?
#
loop_
_entity_poly.entity_id
_entity_poly.type
_entity_poly.pdbx_seq_one_letter_code
_entity_poly.pdbx_strand_id
1 'polypeptide(L)'
;MAGGNQSVWKLFGIVVGKHSKPKVSCARPCDPSRKLFFMPNVPHLLKNLRNHLTQGQEITLTEDLAKKLKLPGRTVSVQPIKRVVEVDAKADLKLAPHLKEACVQPGHFEKMKVGFAFSLFNNDTAAALRMLVEAKDDEINKTDALTTAWFVETVFKWFKLMSSRTTKLAISHFDEQRYKETVTFLKGMIDLFEKIEIGTDAKKCWKPIQTGIVMATTTMLHVQELFLNDLGFVYLLLSRFSTDALENLFSTLRAKNPVPGGLEFRSALKIATLSLFLRPSKDGSYSDADGFMLAGINSGKHQHDGVDSVHTPDNMLDLEILEQESLTYLAGYVVRGVKNGLACQECQAALSDSSNACRLQQLKSFTKHKMTLAIPSAAVLQVEFAEAYVRKNEVDLLTNKVSVPALQEKIIASLFTANSFPPCHELPKKTVQLFLRTRMYILVKKSNAEAERKRLASKKSGSRSVSMRDAVKNVH
;
A
#
# COMPACT_ATOMS: atom_id res chain seq x y z
N MET A 1 18.48 -6.03 11.79
CA MET A 1 18.03 -6.35 13.17
C MET A 1 19.14 -5.91 14.12
N ALA A 2 18.82 -5.29 15.26
CA ALA A 2 19.83 -4.75 16.17
C ALA A 2 20.73 -5.85 16.75
N GLY A 3 22.01 -5.56 16.96
CA GLY A 3 23.00 -6.52 17.46
C GLY A 3 22.62 -7.11 18.83
N GLY A 4 22.07 -6.30 19.74
CA GLY A 4 21.63 -6.77 21.06
C GLY A 4 20.57 -7.88 20.99
N ASN A 5 19.57 -7.74 20.11
CA ASN A 5 18.54 -8.78 19.93
C ASN A 5 19.13 -10.07 19.37
N GLN A 6 20.14 -9.98 18.50
CA GLN A 6 20.83 -11.16 17.98
C GLN A 6 21.65 -11.87 19.07
N SER A 7 22.24 -11.12 20.00
CA SER A 7 22.92 -11.72 21.16
C SER A 7 21.94 -12.46 22.07
N VAL A 8 20.74 -11.92 22.30
CA VAL A 8 19.66 -12.62 23.03
C VAL A 8 19.30 -13.94 22.34
N TRP A 9 19.16 -13.94 21.01
CA TRP A 9 18.88 -15.17 20.27
C TRP A 9 19.96 -16.23 20.47
N LYS A 10 21.24 -15.85 20.43
CA LYS A 10 22.36 -16.76 20.69
C LYS A 10 22.31 -17.34 22.11
N LEU A 11 21.99 -16.52 23.12
CA LEU A 11 21.85 -16.98 24.51
C LEU A 11 20.76 -18.05 24.68
N PHE A 12 19.65 -17.93 23.95
CA PHE A 12 18.57 -18.92 23.96
C PHE A 12 18.79 -20.07 22.95
N GLY A 13 19.97 -20.15 22.32
CA GLY A 13 20.32 -21.20 21.36
C GLY A 13 19.45 -21.18 20.09
N ILE A 14 18.98 -20.00 19.70
CA ILE A 14 18.18 -19.76 18.49
C ILE A 14 19.13 -19.56 17.31
N VAL A 15 19.00 -20.41 16.29
CA VAL A 15 19.93 -20.45 15.15
C VAL A 15 19.17 -20.60 13.84
N VAL A 16 19.41 -19.67 12.92
CA VAL A 16 18.89 -19.70 11.55
C VAL A 16 19.95 -19.12 10.60
N GLY A 17 20.43 -19.95 9.68
CA GLY A 17 21.47 -19.61 8.70
C GLY A 17 21.49 -20.62 7.55
N LYS A 18 22.25 -20.30 6.49
CA LYS A 18 22.25 -21.02 5.20
C LYS A 18 22.45 -22.54 5.31
N HIS A 19 23.26 -22.98 6.28
CA HIS A 19 23.65 -24.40 6.45
C HIS A 19 23.16 -25.01 7.77
N SER A 20 22.22 -24.35 8.46
CA SER A 20 21.72 -24.81 9.75
C SER A 20 20.24 -25.10 9.68
N LYS A 21 19.78 -26.19 10.30
CA LYS A 21 18.35 -26.42 10.50
C LYS A 21 17.79 -25.30 11.39
N PRO A 22 16.73 -24.58 10.96
CA PRO A 22 16.17 -23.48 11.75
C PRO A 22 15.68 -23.95 13.13
N LYS A 23 16.27 -23.39 14.19
CA LYS A 23 15.80 -23.53 15.57
C LYS A 23 15.27 -22.18 16.03
N VAL A 24 13.95 -22.09 16.17
CA VAL A 24 13.21 -20.82 16.43
C VAL A 24 12.55 -20.75 17.80
N SER A 25 12.76 -21.76 18.65
CA SER A 25 12.19 -21.81 19.99
C SER A 25 13.14 -22.48 21.00
N CYS A 26 12.94 -22.17 22.27
CA CYS A 26 13.54 -22.88 23.41
C CYS A 26 12.44 -23.34 24.39
N ALA A 27 12.80 -24.14 25.39
CA ALA A 27 11.91 -24.44 26.52
C ALA A 27 11.63 -23.16 27.30
N ARG A 28 10.41 -23.00 27.82
CA ARG A 28 10.05 -21.85 28.64
C ARG A 28 10.74 -21.98 30.02
N PRO A 29 11.37 -20.92 30.55
CA PRO A 29 12.17 -21.02 31.78
C PRO A 29 11.41 -21.54 33.02
N CYS A 30 10.12 -21.20 33.14
CA CYS A 30 9.30 -21.59 34.30
C CYS A 30 8.45 -22.84 34.06
N ASP A 31 8.39 -23.35 32.83
CA ASP A 31 7.56 -24.50 32.46
C ASP A 31 8.15 -25.17 31.20
N PRO A 32 9.04 -26.16 31.38
CA PRO A 32 9.71 -26.82 30.27
C PRO A 32 8.78 -27.52 29.29
N SER A 33 7.54 -27.82 29.68
CA SER A 33 6.53 -28.43 28.78
C SER A 33 6.10 -27.47 27.66
N ARG A 34 6.28 -26.16 27.87
CA ARG A 34 5.91 -25.11 26.92
C ARG A 34 7.11 -24.59 26.16
N LYS A 35 6.85 -24.21 24.90
CA LYS A 35 7.85 -23.59 24.03
C LYS A 35 7.77 -22.06 24.11
N LEU A 36 8.93 -21.42 24.15
CA LEU A 36 9.10 -19.99 23.96
C LEU A 36 9.63 -19.75 22.54
N PHE A 37 8.80 -19.14 21.69
CA PHE A 37 9.11 -18.85 20.29
C PHE A 37 9.74 -17.47 20.12
N PHE A 38 10.72 -17.35 19.23
CA PHE A 38 11.39 -16.09 18.92
C PHE A 38 11.05 -15.63 17.50
N MET A 39 10.48 -14.43 17.39
CA MET A 39 10.05 -13.88 16.10
C MET A 39 10.65 -12.49 15.86
N PRO A 40 11.31 -12.25 14.70
CA PRO A 40 11.70 -10.91 14.30
C PRO A 40 10.52 -10.10 13.78
N ASN A 41 10.59 -8.78 13.93
CA ASN A 41 9.52 -7.86 13.51
C ASN A 41 9.39 -7.82 11.97
N VAL A 42 8.27 -8.33 11.44
CA VAL A 42 8.02 -8.49 10.00
C VAL A 42 8.05 -7.16 9.21
N PRO A 43 7.38 -6.07 9.64
CA PRO A 43 7.54 -4.74 9.04
C PRO A 43 8.99 -4.27 8.89
N HIS A 44 9.87 -4.62 9.82
CA HIS A 44 11.30 -4.29 9.68
C HIS A 44 12.00 -5.16 8.64
N LEU A 45 11.60 -6.42 8.49
CA LEU A 45 12.12 -7.29 7.43
C LEU A 45 11.78 -6.72 6.05
N LEU A 46 10.52 -6.31 5.82
CA LEU A 46 10.11 -5.70 4.55
C LEU A 46 10.92 -4.44 4.23
N LYS A 47 11.15 -3.57 5.23
CA LYS A 47 12.00 -2.38 5.07
C LYS A 47 13.44 -2.72 4.71
N ASN A 48 14.03 -3.71 5.38
CA ASN A 48 15.40 -4.11 5.13
C ASN A 48 15.56 -4.73 3.74
N LEU A 49 14.58 -5.53 3.29
CA LEU A 49 14.57 -6.10 1.94
C LEU A 49 14.52 -5.00 0.87
N ARG A 50 13.65 -4.00 1.05
CA ARG A 50 13.62 -2.80 0.18
C ARG A 50 14.99 -2.10 0.19
N ASN A 51 15.57 -1.90 1.38
CA ASN A 51 16.85 -1.21 1.50
C ASN A 51 17.97 -1.90 0.69
N HIS A 52 18.03 -3.24 0.70
CA HIS A 52 18.97 -3.99 -0.14
C HIS A 52 18.81 -3.63 -1.63
N LEU A 53 17.60 -3.69 -2.17
CA LEU A 53 17.31 -3.35 -3.57
C LEU A 53 17.66 -1.89 -3.88
N THR A 54 17.23 -0.95 -3.04
CA THR A 54 17.46 0.50 -3.26
C THR A 54 18.92 0.92 -3.07
N GLN A 55 19.76 0.08 -2.45
CA GLN A 55 21.21 0.28 -2.33
C GLN A 55 21.99 -0.30 -3.53
N GLY A 56 21.30 -0.71 -4.59
CA GLY A 56 21.92 -1.29 -5.79
C GLY A 56 22.37 -2.74 -5.63
N GLN A 57 21.91 -3.45 -4.59
CA GLN A 57 22.08 -4.89 -4.52
C GLN A 57 20.99 -5.57 -5.33
N GLU A 58 21.33 -6.72 -5.89
CA GLU A 58 20.42 -7.57 -6.63
C GLU A 58 20.10 -8.82 -5.82
N ILE A 59 18.95 -9.42 -6.13
CA ILE A 59 18.59 -10.73 -5.63
C ILE A 59 18.65 -11.69 -6.82
N THR A 60 19.52 -12.69 -6.73
CA THR A 60 19.70 -13.71 -7.77
C THR A 60 19.05 -15.01 -7.34
N LEU A 61 18.20 -15.55 -8.21
CA LEU A 61 17.58 -16.87 -8.08
C LEU A 61 18.54 -17.93 -8.63
N THR A 62 18.52 -19.14 -8.03
CA THR A 62 19.22 -20.29 -8.61
C THR A 62 18.56 -20.74 -9.91
N GLU A 63 19.31 -21.39 -10.78
CA GLU A 63 18.79 -21.86 -12.07
C GLU A 63 17.63 -22.84 -11.90
N ASP A 64 17.75 -23.78 -10.96
CA ASP A 64 16.70 -24.75 -10.66
C ASP A 64 15.39 -24.07 -10.23
N LEU A 65 15.50 -23.01 -9.42
CA LEU A 65 14.35 -22.27 -8.95
C LEU A 65 13.70 -21.49 -10.10
N ALA A 66 14.48 -20.83 -10.94
CA ALA A 66 13.96 -20.10 -12.10
C ALA A 66 13.27 -21.04 -13.11
N LYS A 67 13.86 -22.21 -13.38
CA LYS A 67 13.26 -23.25 -14.23
C LYS A 67 11.95 -23.78 -13.64
N LYS A 68 11.96 -24.14 -12.34
CA LYS A 68 10.77 -24.63 -11.62
C LYS A 68 9.62 -23.62 -11.66
N LEU A 69 9.92 -22.33 -11.54
CA LEU A 69 8.95 -21.24 -11.54
C LEU A 69 8.62 -20.71 -12.94
N LYS A 70 9.27 -21.25 -13.99
CA LYS A 70 9.13 -20.81 -15.39
C LYS A 70 9.37 -19.30 -15.55
N LEU A 71 10.38 -18.77 -14.87
CA LEU A 71 10.74 -17.36 -14.93
C LEU A 71 11.67 -17.09 -16.12
N PRO A 72 11.52 -15.94 -16.81
CA PRO A 72 12.33 -15.61 -17.98
C PRO A 72 13.75 -15.17 -17.62
N GLY A 73 13.98 -14.78 -16.36
CA GLY A 73 15.28 -14.36 -15.85
C GLY A 73 15.51 -14.88 -14.42
N ARG A 74 16.67 -14.52 -13.88
CA ARG A 74 17.11 -14.92 -12.54
C ARG A 74 17.39 -13.73 -11.62
N THR A 75 17.32 -12.52 -12.16
CA THR A 75 17.69 -11.31 -11.45
C THR A 75 16.44 -10.54 -11.05
N VAL A 76 16.41 -10.15 -9.78
CA VAL A 76 15.44 -9.20 -9.23
C VAL A 76 16.23 -7.95 -8.85
N SER A 77 15.85 -6.82 -9.45
CA SER A 77 16.53 -5.55 -9.26
C SER A 77 15.53 -4.40 -9.09
N VAL A 78 16.01 -3.26 -8.59
CA VAL A 78 15.18 -2.06 -8.42
C VAL A 78 14.97 -1.30 -9.74
N GLN A 79 15.78 -1.58 -10.77
CA GLN A 79 15.80 -0.77 -11.99
C GLN A 79 14.46 -0.81 -12.77
N PRO A 80 13.81 -1.97 -12.98
CA PRO A 80 12.48 -1.99 -13.60
C PRO A 80 11.44 -1.17 -12.82
N ILE A 81 11.55 -1.14 -11.48
CA ILE A 81 10.62 -0.40 -10.62
C ILE A 81 10.88 1.12 -10.73
N LYS A 82 12.14 1.55 -10.88
CA LYS A 82 12.48 2.95 -11.16
C LYS A 82 11.86 3.40 -12.49
N ARG A 83 11.93 2.55 -13.52
CA ARG A 83 11.30 2.84 -14.82
C ARG A 83 9.79 3.08 -14.69
N VAL A 84 9.09 2.31 -13.86
CA VAL A 84 7.67 2.57 -13.56
C VAL A 84 7.46 3.97 -12.97
N VAL A 85 8.31 4.40 -12.04
CA VAL A 85 8.21 5.74 -11.44
C VAL A 85 8.47 6.85 -12.47
N GLU A 86 9.42 6.64 -13.38
CA GLU A 86 9.74 7.59 -14.45
C GLU A 86 8.60 7.75 -15.45
N VAL A 87 7.98 6.64 -15.87
CA VAL A 87 6.80 6.66 -16.76
C VAL A 87 5.62 7.31 -16.04
N ASP A 88 5.31 6.89 -14.81
CA ASP A 88 4.24 7.49 -14.02
C ASP A 88 4.49 8.96 -13.70
N ALA A 89 5.74 9.44 -13.66
CA ALA A 89 6.04 10.85 -13.41
C ALA A 89 5.58 11.76 -14.56
N LYS A 90 5.54 11.23 -15.79
CA LYS A 90 5.13 11.95 -17.01
C LYS A 90 3.62 11.85 -17.28
N ALA A 91 2.97 10.80 -16.79
CA ALA A 91 1.54 10.58 -16.96
C ALA A 91 0.68 11.34 -15.92
N ASP A 92 -0.49 11.82 -16.37
CA ASP A 92 -1.52 12.36 -15.48
C ASP A 92 -2.31 11.22 -14.84
N LEU A 93 -2.60 10.17 -15.61
CA LEU A 93 -3.24 8.94 -15.15
C LEU A 93 -2.19 7.84 -15.00
N LYS A 94 -1.72 7.68 -13.76
CA LYS A 94 -0.59 6.80 -13.39
C LYS A 94 -1.00 5.34 -13.26
N LEU A 95 -0.11 4.42 -13.66
CA LEU A 95 -0.27 2.98 -13.47
C LEU A 95 -0.19 2.60 -11.98
N ALA A 96 0.77 3.18 -11.25
CA ALA A 96 1.07 2.90 -9.85
C ALA A 96 1.15 4.19 -9.01
N PRO A 97 0.04 4.93 -8.80
CA PRO A 97 0.04 6.24 -8.12
C PRO A 97 0.49 6.19 -6.64
N HIS A 98 0.59 5.01 -6.03
CA HIS A 98 1.12 4.78 -4.70
C HIS A 98 2.65 4.69 -4.66
N LEU A 99 3.30 4.46 -5.80
CA LEU A 99 4.74 4.36 -5.96
C LEU A 99 5.31 5.77 -6.18
N LYS A 100 6.09 6.26 -5.20
CA LYS A 100 6.72 7.58 -5.24
C LYS A 100 8.22 7.41 -5.46
N GLU A 101 8.90 8.47 -5.87
CA GLU A 101 10.37 8.49 -5.98
C GLU A 101 11.05 8.03 -4.68
N ALA A 102 10.56 8.50 -3.53
CA ALA A 102 11.02 8.09 -2.20
C ALA A 102 10.91 6.57 -1.90
N CYS A 103 10.16 5.80 -2.70
CA CYS A 103 10.09 4.35 -2.58
C CYS A 103 11.30 3.65 -3.19
N VAL A 104 11.84 4.18 -4.29
CA VAL A 104 12.96 3.62 -5.06
C VAL A 104 14.29 4.31 -4.75
N GLN A 105 14.24 5.58 -4.34
CA GLN A 105 15.39 6.39 -3.92
C GLN A 105 15.12 7.02 -2.54
N PRO A 106 15.05 6.21 -1.47
CA PRO A 106 14.70 6.71 -0.15
C PRO A 106 15.83 7.54 0.48
N GLY A 107 15.51 8.75 0.93
CA GLY A 107 16.37 9.53 1.83
C GLY A 107 16.55 8.85 3.21
N HIS A 108 17.42 9.41 4.06
CA HIS A 108 17.76 8.83 5.37
C HIS A 108 16.53 8.51 6.24
N PHE A 109 15.59 9.47 6.36
CA PHE A 109 14.37 9.30 7.16
C PHE A 109 13.34 8.39 6.48
N GLU A 110 13.33 8.36 5.16
CA GLU A 110 12.36 7.59 4.36
C GLU A 110 12.63 6.09 4.42
N LYS A 111 13.91 5.72 4.59
CA LYS A 111 14.34 4.34 4.90
C LYS A 111 13.63 3.77 6.14
N MET A 112 13.20 4.62 7.08
CA MET A 112 12.50 4.16 8.28
C MET A 112 11.00 3.92 8.08
N LYS A 113 10.40 4.49 7.02
CA LYS A 113 8.96 4.38 6.75
C LYS A 113 8.63 3.04 6.11
N VAL A 114 7.83 2.24 6.82
CA VAL A 114 7.32 0.94 6.32
C VAL A 114 6.41 1.14 5.11
N GLY A 115 5.64 2.23 5.09
CA GLY A 115 4.72 2.53 3.99
C GLY A 115 5.38 2.56 2.60
N PHE A 116 6.61 3.06 2.50
CA PHE A 116 7.35 3.06 1.23
C PHE A 116 7.83 1.67 0.81
N ALA A 117 8.21 0.81 1.77
CA ALA A 117 8.51 -0.59 1.47
C ALA A 117 7.25 -1.35 1.03
N PHE A 118 6.12 -1.07 1.68
CA PHE A 118 4.82 -1.62 1.28
C PHE A 118 4.40 -1.17 -0.11
N SER A 119 4.61 0.10 -0.47
CA SER A 119 4.36 0.60 -1.82
C SER A 119 5.25 -0.06 -2.87
N LEU A 120 6.55 -0.24 -2.59
CA LEU A 120 7.47 -0.89 -3.53
C LEU A 120 7.08 -2.35 -3.77
N PHE A 121 6.83 -3.10 -2.70
CA PHE A 121 6.43 -4.51 -2.79
C PHE A 121 4.92 -4.70 -2.93
N ASN A 122 4.18 -3.75 -3.53
CA ASN A 122 2.74 -3.90 -3.71
C ASN A 122 2.42 -4.74 -4.97
N ASN A 123 1.31 -5.49 -4.94
CA ASN A 123 0.79 -6.19 -6.13
C ASN A 123 0.60 -5.25 -7.33
N ASP A 124 0.13 -4.03 -7.09
CA ASP A 124 -0.09 -3.03 -8.14
C ASP A 124 1.23 -2.57 -8.80
N THR A 125 2.35 -2.62 -8.07
CA THR A 125 3.68 -2.36 -8.62
C THR A 125 4.10 -3.48 -9.58
N ALA A 126 3.81 -4.74 -9.24
CA ALA A 126 4.05 -5.86 -10.15
C ALA A 126 3.14 -5.81 -11.38
N ALA A 127 1.88 -5.39 -11.21
CA ALA A 127 0.97 -5.18 -12.33
C ALA A 127 1.50 -4.10 -13.29
N ALA A 128 1.99 -2.98 -12.76
CA ALA A 128 2.60 -1.92 -13.57
C ALA A 128 3.85 -2.40 -14.34
N LEU A 129 4.72 -3.20 -13.71
CA LEU A 129 5.88 -3.80 -14.39
C LEU A 129 5.46 -4.67 -15.59
N ARG A 130 4.44 -5.52 -15.40
CA ARG A 130 3.92 -6.38 -16.47
C ARG A 130 3.30 -5.57 -17.60
N MET A 131 2.55 -4.50 -17.27
CA MET A 131 1.99 -3.59 -18.26
C MET A 131 3.07 -2.91 -19.12
N LEU A 132 4.17 -2.44 -18.53
CA LEU A 132 5.26 -1.83 -19.29
C LEU A 132 5.93 -2.82 -20.25
N VAL A 133 6.11 -4.07 -19.82
CA VAL A 133 6.66 -5.13 -20.68
C VAL A 133 5.72 -5.43 -21.86
N GLU A 134 4.41 -5.47 -21.61
CA GLU A 134 3.39 -5.71 -22.64
C GLU A 134 3.24 -4.54 -23.61
N ALA A 135 3.36 -3.30 -23.11
CA ALA A 135 3.39 -2.08 -23.90
C ALA A 135 4.69 -1.90 -24.71
N LYS A 136 5.63 -2.85 -24.61
CA LYS A 136 6.92 -2.87 -25.31
C LYS A 136 7.77 -1.60 -25.07
N ASP A 137 7.83 -1.14 -23.83
CA ASP A 137 8.79 -0.08 -23.45
C ASP A 137 10.23 -0.54 -23.80
N ASP A 138 10.95 0.25 -24.59
CA ASP A 138 12.28 -0.13 -25.09
C ASP A 138 13.38 0.00 -24.03
N GLU A 139 13.14 0.78 -22.98
CA GLU A 139 14.10 1.01 -21.89
C GLU A 139 13.99 -0.03 -20.76
N ILE A 140 12.89 -0.79 -20.71
CA ILE A 140 12.69 -1.82 -19.68
C ILE A 140 13.34 -3.16 -20.06
N ASN A 141 14.22 -3.66 -19.20
CA ASN A 141 14.71 -5.03 -19.32
C ASN A 141 13.55 -6.00 -19.03
N LYS A 142 13.03 -6.64 -20.08
CA LYS A 142 11.87 -7.54 -20.02
C LYS A 142 12.08 -8.75 -19.11
N THR A 143 13.25 -9.38 -19.13
CA THR A 143 13.52 -10.58 -18.33
C THR A 143 13.56 -10.26 -16.84
N ASP A 144 14.22 -9.16 -16.48
CA ASP A 144 14.36 -8.71 -15.11
C ASP A 144 13.04 -8.13 -14.58
N ALA A 145 12.30 -7.40 -15.42
CA ALA A 145 11.00 -6.84 -15.04
C ALA A 145 9.98 -7.91 -14.68
N LEU A 146 9.85 -8.98 -15.48
CA LEU A 146 8.91 -10.07 -15.21
C LEU A 146 9.33 -10.90 -13.98
N THR A 147 10.63 -11.13 -13.81
CA THR A 147 11.19 -11.82 -12.64
C THR A 147 10.98 -10.99 -11.37
N THR A 148 11.21 -9.68 -11.45
CA THR A 148 10.97 -8.71 -10.37
C THR A 148 9.49 -8.61 -10.02
N ALA A 149 8.60 -8.59 -11.00
CA ALA A 149 7.15 -8.57 -10.79
C ALA A 149 6.69 -9.81 -9.99
N TRP A 150 7.13 -11.01 -10.39
CA TRP A 150 6.84 -12.25 -9.65
C TRP A 150 7.36 -12.19 -8.21
N PHE A 151 8.58 -11.70 -8.01
CA PHE A 151 9.16 -11.59 -6.66
C PHE A 151 8.38 -10.61 -5.79
N VAL A 152 7.99 -9.46 -6.35
CA VAL A 152 7.16 -8.45 -5.68
C VAL A 152 5.81 -9.05 -5.26
N GLU A 153 5.10 -9.75 -6.15
CA GLU A 153 3.84 -10.45 -5.83
C GLU A 153 4.01 -11.46 -4.69
N THR A 154 5.11 -12.22 -4.74
CA THR A 154 5.43 -13.26 -3.76
C THR A 154 5.70 -12.67 -2.37
N VAL A 155 6.53 -11.63 -2.30
CA VAL A 155 6.81 -10.89 -1.05
C VAL A 155 5.57 -10.18 -0.53
N PHE A 156 4.74 -9.61 -1.42
CA PHE A 156 3.48 -8.96 -1.04
C PHE A 156 2.52 -9.94 -0.36
N LYS A 157 2.31 -11.12 -0.98
CA LYS A 157 1.45 -12.18 -0.45
C LYS A 157 1.94 -12.63 0.93
N TRP A 158 3.24 -12.86 1.08
CA TRP A 158 3.85 -13.18 2.38
C TRP A 158 3.61 -12.08 3.41
N PHE A 159 3.88 -10.82 3.06
CA PHE A 159 3.70 -9.72 4.01
C PHE A 159 2.23 -9.57 4.44
N LYS A 160 1.26 -9.72 3.51
CA LYS A 160 -0.18 -9.66 3.81
C LYS A 160 -0.63 -10.74 4.77
N LEU A 161 -0.10 -11.96 4.64
CA LEU A 161 -0.38 -13.06 5.57
C LEU A 161 0.22 -12.77 6.95
N MET A 162 1.50 -12.43 6.99
CA MET A 162 2.25 -12.17 8.23
C MET A 162 1.79 -10.90 8.98
N SER A 163 1.06 -10.00 8.31
CA SER A 163 0.46 -8.79 8.88
C SER A 163 -1.08 -8.82 8.91
N SER A 164 -1.68 -10.02 8.84
CA SER A 164 -3.13 -10.21 8.83
C SER A 164 -3.79 -9.69 10.12
N ARG A 165 -4.77 -8.78 9.95
CA ARG A 165 -5.55 -8.15 11.05
C ARG A 165 -7.03 -8.48 11.02
N THR A 166 -7.49 -9.20 10.00
CA THR A 166 -8.90 -9.51 9.76
C THR A 166 -9.06 -10.99 9.49
N THR A 167 -10.19 -11.56 9.88
CA THR A 167 -10.52 -12.99 9.69
C THR A 167 -10.42 -13.44 8.22
N LYS A 168 -10.77 -12.55 7.27
CA LYS A 168 -10.65 -12.83 5.83
C LYS A 168 -9.24 -13.16 5.35
N LEU A 169 -8.21 -12.70 6.05
CA LEU A 169 -6.78 -12.91 5.74
C LEU A 169 -6.05 -13.71 6.82
N ALA A 170 -6.76 -14.14 7.86
CA ALA A 170 -6.20 -14.99 8.90
C ALA A 170 -5.83 -16.35 8.32
N ILE A 171 -4.89 -17.03 8.97
CA ILE A 171 -4.76 -18.47 8.80
C ILE A 171 -5.84 -19.13 9.67
N SER A 172 -6.61 -20.05 9.11
CA SER A 172 -7.83 -20.58 9.74
C SER A 172 -8.28 -21.87 9.09
N HIS A 173 -9.02 -22.70 9.82
CA HIS A 173 -9.71 -23.89 9.29
C HIS A 173 -11.10 -23.62 8.70
N PHE A 174 -11.45 -22.35 8.45
CA PHE A 174 -12.71 -22.02 7.73
C PHE A 174 -12.76 -22.62 6.33
N ASP A 175 -11.60 -22.78 5.70
CA ASP A 175 -11.40 -23.39 4.39
C ASP A 175 -10.11 -24.19 4.43
N GLU A 176 -10.26 -25.52 4.49
CA GLU A 176 -9.14 -26.44 4.66
C GLU A 176 -8.21 -26.47 3.44
N GLN A 177 -8.73 -26.23 2.25
CA GLN A 177 -7.91 -26.12 1.05
C GLN A 177 -7.04 -24.87 1.13
N ARG A 178 -7.65 -23.73 1.46
CA ARG A 178 -6.94 -22.45 1.62
C ARG A 178 -5.91 -22.51 2.75
N TYR A 179 -6.21 -23.23 3.83
CA TYR A 179 -5.25 -23.51 4.91
C TYR A 179 -4.01 -24.24 4.37
N LYS A 180 -4.21 -25.39 3.70
CA LYS A 180 -3.12 -26.19 3.10
C LYS A 180 -2.29 -25.40 2.08
N GLU A 181 -2.95 -24.61 1.22
CA GLU A 181 -2.28 -23.72 0.27
C GLU A 181 -1.45 -22.64 0.98
N THR A 182 -1.95 -22.07 2.07
CA THR A 182 -1.24 -21.07 2.87
C THR A 182 0.00 -21.67 3.54
N VAL A 183 -0.13 -22.84 4.18
CA VAL A 183 1.00 -23.54 4.79
C VAL A 183 2.05 -23.93 3.75
N THR A 184 1.62 -24.44 2.59
CA THR A 184 2.51 -24.78 1.47
C THR A 184 3.23 -23.56 0.94
N PHE A 185 2.52 -22.43 0.79
CA PHE A 185 3.11 -21.16 0.39
C PHE A 185 4.17 -20.67 1.40
N LEU A 186 3.89 -20.72 2.71
CA LEU A 186 4.86 -20.31 3.74
C LEU A 186 6.10 -21.21 3.74
N LYS A 187 5.95 -22.53 3.54
CA LYS A 187 7.08 -23.45 3.34
C LYS A 187 7.88 -23.09 2.08
N GLY A 188 7.20 -22.76 0.98
CA GLY A 188 7.85 -22.27 -0.24
C GLY A 188 8.59 -20.95 -0.08
N MET A 189 8.09 -20.05 0.79
CA MET A 189 8.80 -18.81 1.14
C MET A 189 10.11 -19.07 1.88
N ILE A 190 10.15 -20.09 2.74
CA ILE A 190 11.40 -20.51 3.40
C ILE A 190 12.39 -21.03 2.34
N ASP A 191 11.97 -21.98 1.50
CA ASP A 191 12.80 -22.55 0.42
C ASP A 191 13.36 -21.46 -0.52
N LEU A 192 12.52 -20.49 -0.88
CA LEU A 192 12.91 -19.33 -1.68
C LEU A 192 14.05 -18.55 -1.00
N PHE A 193 13.85 -18.12 0.25
CA PHE A 193 14.83 -17.28 0.94
C PHE A 193 16.10 -18.04 1.37
N GLU A 194 16.03 -19.36 1.43
CA GLU A 194 17.20 -20.23 1.63
C GLU A 194 18.08 -20.33 0.37
N LYS A 195 17.47 -20.30 -0.82
CA LYS A 195 18.16 -20.51 -2.10
C LYS A 195 18.61 -19.23 -2.81
N ILE A 196 17.92 -18.11 -2.61
CA ILE A 196 18.34 -16.84 -3.24
C ILE A 196 19.66 -16.34 -2.67
N GLU A 197 20.35 -15.54 -3.47
CA GLU A 197 21.54 -14.81 -3.06
C GLU A 197 21.31 -13.31 -3.18
N ILE A 198 21.78 -12.55 -2.18
CA ILE A 198 21.60 -11.09 -2.14
C ILE A 198 22.99 -10.43 -2.12
N GLY A 199 23.22 -9.50 -3.05
CA GLY A 199 24.46 -8.75 -3.09
C GLY A 199 24.70 -8.06 -4.43
N THR A 200 25.90 -7.50 -4.59
CA THR A 200 26.43 -7.11 -5.90
C THR A 200 27.17 -8.30 -6.51
N ASP A 201 27.47 -8.26 -7.81
CA ASP A 201 28.13 -9.38 -8.51
C ASP A 201 29.38 -9.91 -7.82
N ALA A 202 30.17 -9.03 -7.20
CA ALA A 202 31.38 -9.42 -6.47
C ALA A 202 31.14 -9.96 -5.04
N LYS A 203 29.95 -9.79 -4.44
CA LYS A 203 29.71 -10.05 -3.00
C LYS A 203 28.31 -10.62 -2.69
N LYS A 204 27.88 -11.62 -3.45
CA LYS A 204 26.66 -12.40 -3.15
C LYS A 204 26.90 -13.27 -1.91
N CYS A 205 26.08 -13.09 -0.88
CA CYS A 205 26.21 -13.87 0.37
C CYS A 205 24.91 -13.89 1.17
N TRP A 206 24.84 -14.79 2.15
CA TRP A 206 23.74 -14.88 3.09
C TRP A 206 23.62 -13.58 3.93
N LYS A 207 22.47 -12.91 3.85
CA LYS A 207 22.22 -11.66 4.58
C LYS A 207 21.35 -11.89 5.82
N PRO A 208 21.47 -11.06 6.87
CA PRO A 208 20.59 -11.12 8.05
C PRO A 208 19.08 -11.02 7.72
N ILE A 209 18.71 -10.42 6.60
CA ILE A 209 17.31 -10.39 6.14
C ILE A 209 16.80 -11.79 5.77
N GLN A 210 17.63 -12.66 5.20
CA GLN A 210 17.27 -14.05 4.89
C GLN A 210 17.03 -14.83 6.18
N THR A 211 17.96 -14.73 7.14
CA THR A 211 17.76 -15.24 8.51
C THR A 211 16.44 -14.76 9.10
N GLY A 212 16.14 -13.46 9.00
CA GLY A 212 14.92 -12.89 9.55
C GLY A 212 13.64 -13.43 8.91
N ILE A 213 13.59 -13.55 7.58
CA ILE A 213 12.41 -14.03 6.85
C ILE A 213 12.18 -15.53 7.10
N VAL A 214 13.24 -16.34 7.04
CA VAL A 214 13.17 -17.77 7.36
C VAL A 214 12.72 -17.95 8.81
N MET A 215 13.33 -17.25 9.76
CA MET A 215 12.99 -17.33 11.18
C MET A 215 11.53 -16.93 11.46
N ALA A 216 11.06 -15.80 10.92
CA ALA A 216 9.68 -15.35 11.12
C ALA A 216 8.69 -16.37 10.55
N THR A 217 8.95 -16.88 9.35
CA THR A 217 8.05 -17.79 8.64
C THR A 217 8.01 -19.16 9.32
N THR A 218 9.15 -19.72 9.70
CA THR A 218 9.23 -20.97 10.48
C THR A 218 8.54 -20.84 11.83
N THR A 219 8.70 -19.69 12.50
CA THR A 219 8.02 -19.43 13.78
C THR A 219 6.51 -19.45 13.60
N MET A 220 5.98 -18.75 12.59
CA MET A 220 4.54 -18.72 12.34
C MET A 220 3.99 -20.09 11.93
N LEU A 221 4.76 -20.93 11.22
CA LEU A 221 4.37 -22.31 10.92
C LEU A 221 4.25 -23.19 12.18
N HIS A 222 5.09 -22.99 13.19
CA HIS A 222 4.96 -23.72 14.46
C HIS A 222 3.84 -23.15 15.34
N VAL A 223 3.70 -21.82 15.36
CA VAL A 223 2.69 -21.14 16.18
C VAL A 223 1.29 -21.43 15.65
N GLN A 224 1.08 -21.42 14.34
CA GLN A 224 -0.22 -21.78 13.76
C GLN A 224 -0.60 -23.23 14.09
N GLU A 225 0.36 -24.17 14.07
CA GLU A 225 0.13 -25.58 14.39
C GLU A 225 -0.33 -25.71 15.84
N LEU A 226 0.40 -25.07 16.76
CA LEU A 226 0.07 -25.07 18.19
C LEU A 226 -1.33 -24.49 18.45
N PHE A 227 -1.63 -23.31 17.90
CA PHE A 227 -2.90 -22.66 18.23
C PHE A 227 -4.08 -23.32 17.52
N LEU A 228 -3.96 -23.64 16.23
CA LEU A 228 -5.08 -24.15 15.45
C LEU A 228 -5.31 -25.65 15.71
N ASN A 229 -4.25 -26.47 15.70
CA ASN A 229 -4.38 -27.93 15.79
C ASN A 229 -4.33 -28.43 17.23
N ASP A 230 -3.34 -27.99 18.02
CA ASP A 230 -3.17 -28.52 19.39
C ASP A 230 -4.15 -27.88 20.38
N LEU A 231 -4.45 -26.59 20.24
CA LEU A 231 -5.31 -25.83 21.15
C LEU A 231 -6.72 -25.55 20.63
N GLY A 232 -7.04 -25.97 19.40
CA GLY A 232 -8.39 -25.87 18.83
C GLY A 232 -8.87 -24.44 18.51
N PHE A 233 -7.96 -23.50 18.25
CA PHE A 233 -8.35 -22.15 17.82
C PHE A 233 -8.90 -22.18 16.38
N VAL A 234 -9.93 -21.40 16.12
CA VAL A 234 -10.59 -21.36 14.81
C VAL A 234 -9.76 -20.61 13.76
N TYR A 235 -9.08 -19.55 14.18
CA TYR A 235 -8.23 -18.73 13.31
C TYR A 235 -7.13 -18.02 14.10
N LEU A 236 -6.08 -17.60 13.39
CA LEU A 236 -4.95 -16.87 13.97
C LEU A 236 -4.63 -15.61 13.16
N LEU A 237 -4.55 -14.48 13.86
CA LEU A 237 -4.14 -13.18 13.30
C LEU A 237 -2.65 -12.97 13.50
N LEU A 238 -1.86 -13.14 12.44
CA LEU A 238 -0.39 -13.12 12.54
C LEU A 238 0.15 -11.73 12.89
N SER A 239 -0.61 -10.66 12.64
CA SER A 239 -0.23 -9.31 13.07
C SER A 239 -0.09 -9.14 14.58
N ARG A 240 -0.68 -10.04 15.40
CA ARG A 240 -0.58 -9.98 16.86
C ARG A 240 0.80 -10.35 17.39
N PHE A 241 1.66 -10.93 16.55
CA PHE A 241 3.03 -11.29 16.90
C PHE A 241 4.07 -10.22 16.48
N SER A 242 3.63 -9.06 15.97
CA SER A 242 4.51 -7.94 15.66
C SER A 242 4.72 -7.00 16.85
N THR A 243 5.73 -6.14 16.76
CA THR A 243 5.97 -5.09 17.76
C THR A 243 5.23 -3.78 17.45
N ASP A 244 4.26 -3.79 16.52
CA ASP A 244 3.51 -2.59 16.12
C ASP A 244 2.79 -1.95 17.31
N ALA A 245 2.23 -2.75 18.22
CA ALA A 245 1.55 -2.23 19.41
C ALA A 245 2.51 -1.43 20.32
N LEU A 246 3.76 -1.88 20.44
CA LEU A 246 4.80 -1.19 21.19
C LEU A 246 5.24 0.09 20.48
N GLU A 247 5.40 0.05 19.15
CA GLU A 247 5.73 1.23 18.35
C GLU A 247 4.63 2.30 18.43
N ASN A 248 3.35 1.89 18.38
CA ASN A 248 2.21 2.78 18.55
C ASN A 248 2.19 3.43 19.95
N LEU A 249 2.49 2.66 21.01
CA LEU A 249 2.64 3.21 22.36
C LEU A 249 3.75 4.28 22.39
N PHE A 250 4.91 4.02 21.79
CA PHE A 250 5.97 5.03 21.70
C PHE A 250 5.53 6.27 20.93
N SER A 251 4.75 6.13 19.87
CA SER A 251 4.17 7.27 19.15
C SER A 251 3.26 8.10 20.05
N THR A 252 2.38 7.46 20.84
CA THR A 252 1.51 8.15 21.79
C THR A 252 2.32 8.89 22.86
N LEU A 253 3.34 8.24 23.44
CA LEU A 253 4.17 8.85 24.48
C LEU A 253 4.99 10.04 23.96
N ARG A 254 5.36 10.03 22.67
CA ARG A 254 6.12 11.10 22.01
C ARG A 254 5.25 12.18 21.37
N ALA A 255 3.92 12.10 21.50
CA ALA A 255 3.01 13.02 20.83
C ALA A 255 3.19 14.48 21.32
N LYS A 256 3.42 14.68 22.62
CA LYS A 256 3.67 16.01 23.21
C LYS A 256 5.12 16.47 23.04
N ASN A 257 6.08 15.58 23.31
CA ASN A 257 7.49 15.83 23.12
C ASN A 257 8.09 14.70 22.26
N PRO A 258 8.52 14.98 21.01
CA PRO A 258 9.11 13.97 20.13
C PRO A 258 10.39 13.31 20.68
N VAL A 259 11.10 13.97 21.60
CA VAL A 259 12.37 13.51 22.19
C VAL A 259 12.33 13.72 23.71
N PRO A 260 11.54 12.92 24.45
CA PRO A 260 11.40 13.11 25.89
C PRO A 260 12.66 12.68 26.64
N GLY A 261 13.01 13.41 27.70
CA GLY A 261 14.00 12.96 28.66
C GLY A 261 13.54 11.71 29.43
N GLY A 262 14.45 11.03 30.15
CA GLY A 262 14.11 9.80 30.88
C GLY A 262 12.99 9.99 31.91
N LEU A 263 13.01 11.10 32.66
CA LEU A 263 11.97 11.43 33.64
C LEU A 263 10.62 11.73 32.98
N GLU A 264 10.63 12.47 31.87
CA GLU A 264 9.43 12.80 31.10
C GLU A 264 8.80 11.53 30.53
N PHE A 265 9.62 10.65 29.93
CA PHE A 265 9.16 9.39 29.38
C PHE A 265 8.53 8.50 30.47
N ARG A 266 9.18 8.38 31.63
CA ARG A 266 8.63 7.64 32.78
C ARG A 266 7.30 8.21 33.24
N SER A 267 7.21 9.53 33.35
CA SER A 267 5.99 10.22 33.80
C SER A 267 4.85 10.05 32.80
N ALA A 268 5.13 10.22 31.50
CA ALA A 268 4.17 9.98 30.42
C ALA A 268 3.68 8.53 30.41
N LEU A 269 4.57 7.56 30.60
CA LEU A 269 4.21 6.14 30.69
C LEU A 269 3.31 5.85 31.89
N LYS A 270 3.61 6.45 33.06
CA LYS A 270 2.77 6.33 34.26
C LYS A 270 1.36 6.88 34.00
N ILE A 271 1.25 8.07 33.41
CA ILE A 271 -0.03 8.70 33.09
C ILE A 271 -0.81 7.84 32.08
N ALA A 272 -0.16 7.38 31.01
CA ALA A 272 -0.79 6.52 30.00
C ALA A 272 -1.26 5.18 30.57
N THR A 273 -0.54 4.64 31.56
CA THR A 273 -0.96 3.41 32.25
C THR A 273 -2.18 3.66 33.12
N LEU A 274 -2.16 4.72 33.92
CA LEU A 274 -3.29 5.09 34.79
C LEU A 274 -4.55 5.37 33.96
N SER A 275 -4.44 6.10 32.85
CA SER A 275 -5.60 6.40 32.00
C SER A 275 -6.24 5.17 31.34
N LEU A 276 -5.48 4.08 31.13
CA LEU A 276 -6.04 2.83 30.62
C LEU A 276 -6.94 2.11 31.64
N PHE A 277 -6.63 2.23 32.93
CA PHE A 277 -7.39 1.62 34.03
C PHE A 277 -8.48 2.55 34.59
N LEU A 278 -8.28 3.86 34.52
CA LEU A 278 -9.21 4.88 35.02
C LEU A 278 -10.24 5.31 33.96
N ARG A 279 -10.70 4.40 33.10
CA ARG A 279 -11.77 4.72 32.15
C ARG A 279 -13.01 5.18 32.95
N PRO A 280 -13.64 6.31 32.60
CA PRO A 280 -14.88 6.71 33.23
C PRO A 280 -15.90 5.56 33.13
N SER A 281 -16.72 5.39 34.18
CA SER A 281 -17.80 4.41 34.15
C SER A 281 -18.73 4.74 32.99
N LYS A 282 -19.10 3.73 32.17
CA LYS A 282 -20.08 3.91 31.09
C LYS A 282 -21.43 4.46 31.59
N ASP A 283 -21.72 4.25 32.87
CA ASP A 283 -22.96 4.68 33.54
C ASP A 283 -22.81 6.00 34.31
N GLY A 284 -21.71 6.73 34.11
CA GLY A 284 -21.51 8.04 34.74
C GLY A 284 -22.44 9.08 34.13
N SER A 285 -23.17 9.82 34.97
CA SER A 285 -24.13 10.86 34.55
C SER A 285 -23.49 12.12 33.94
N TYR A 286 -22.16 12.12 33.73
CA TYR A 286 -21.42 13.23 33.16
C TYR A 286 -21.13 12.90 31.69
N SER A 287 -21.57 13.78 30.78
CA SER A 287 -21.23 13.72 29.37
C SER A 287 -19.70 13.61 29.23
N ASP A 288 -19.22 12.61 28.46
CA ASP A 288 -17.85 12.59 27.96
C ASP A 288 -17.61 13.95 27.32
N ALA A 289 -16.87 14.82 28.02
CA ALA A 289 -16.42 16.06 27.43
C ALA A 289 -15.44 15.64 26.35
N ASP A 290 -15.87 15.69 25.10
CA ASP A 290 -15.11 15.47 23.87
C ASP A 290 -13.87 16.37 23.84
N GLY A 291 -12.87 16.01 24.64
CA GLY A 291 -11.58 16.65 24.72
C GLY A 291 -10.70 16.27 23.54
N PHE A 292 -11.24 16.31 22.31
CA PHE A 292 -10.46 16.30 21.07
C PHE A 292 -11.27 16.66 19.80
N MET A 293 -12.20 17.62 19.84
CA MET A 293 -12.79 18.21 18.62
C MET A 293 -12.92 19.74 18.73
N LEU A 294 -11.78 20.44 18.64
CA LEU A 294 -11.76 21.88 18.37
C LEU A 294 -10.77 22.19 17.22
N ALA A 295 -11.26 21.97 16.01
CA ALA A 295 -10.88 22.71 14.82
C ALA A 295 -12.09 22.72 13.90
N GLY A 296 -13.08 23.52 14.29
CA GLY A 296 -14.19 23.90 13.41
C GLY A 296 -13.60 24.61 12.20
N ILE A 297 -13.41 23.85 11.11
CA ILE A 297 -13.16 24.41 9.79
C ILE A 297 -14.45 25.14 9.43
N ASN A 298 -14.41 26.46 9.52
CA ASN A 298 -15.44 27.35 9.00
C ASN A 298 -15.77 26.91 7.57
N SER A 299 -16.96 26.36 7.38
CA SER A 299 -17.54 26.15 6.06
C SER A 299 -18.07 27.50 5.57
N GLY A 300 -17.15 28.43 5.31
CA GLY A 300 -17.48 29.69 4.66
C GLY A 300 -18.02 29.38 3.28
N LYS A 301 -19.32 29.57 3.08
CA LYS A 301 -19.90 29.65 1.74
C LYS A 301 -19.38 30.93 1.10
N HIS A 302 -18.23 30.86 0.44
CA HIS A 302 -17.88 31.89 -0.54
C HIS A 302 -18.78 31.68 -1.75
N GLN A 303 -19.74 32.58 -1.93
CA GLN A 303 -20.43 32.75 -3.21
C GLN A 303 -19.38 33.20 -4.23
N HIS A 304 -19.38 32.52 -5.38
CA HIS A 304 -18.47 32.77 -6.47
C HIS A 304 -19.25 33.55 -7.54
N ASP A 305 -18.99 34.85 -7.68
CA ASP A 305 -19.61 35.74 -8.68
C ASP A 305 -18.84 35.76 -10.02
N GLY A 306 -18.08 34.70 -10.32
CA GLY A 306 -17.34 34.57 -11.59
C GLY A 306 -18.19 33.92 -12.68
N VAL A 307 -18.11 34.45 -13.90
CA VAL A 307 -18.69 33.81 -15.10
C VAL A 307 -18.01 32.46 -15.32
N ASP A 308 -18.74 31.36 -15.08
CA ASP A 308 -18.30 29.98 -15.30
C ASP A 308 -18.22 29.65 -16.81
N SER A 309 -17.23 30.20 -17.52
CA SER A 309 -17.01 29.87 -18.93
C SER A 309 -16.22 28.57 -19.08
N VAL A 310 -16.87 27.43 -18.85
CA VAL A 310 -16.26 26.09 -19.07
C VAL A 310 -15.84 25.96 -20.53
N HIS A 311 -14.55 25.68 -20.76
CA HIS A 311 -13.98 25.44 -22.08
C HIS A 311 -14.33 24.03 -22.57
N THR A 312 -14.87 23.94 -23.79
CA THR A 312 -15.15 22.67 -24.46
C THR A 312 -13.88 22.12 -25.12
N PRO A 313 -13.59 20.80 -25.00
CA PRO A 313 -12.48 20.19 -25.72
C PRO A 313 -12.74 20.19 -27.22
N ASP A 314 -11.70 20.47 -28.01
CA ASP A 314 -11.81 20.65 -29.47
C ASP A 314 -11.87 19.32 -30.23
N ASN A 315 -11.32 18.24 -29.67
CA ASN A 315 -11.23 16.90 -30.26
C ASN A 315 -11.46 15.80 -29.22
N MET A 316 -11.70 14.57 -29.70
CA MET A 316 -11.61 13.36 -28.87
C MET A 316 -10.21 13.24 -28.26
N LEU A 317 -10.16 12.79 -27.00
CA LEU A 317 -8.92 12.67 -26.25
C LEU A 317 -8.14 11.45 -26.76
N ASP A 318 -6.98 11.68 -27.39
CA ASP A 318 -6.08 10.59 -27.76
C ASP A 318 -5.14 10.31 -26.59
N LEU A 319 -5.45 9.26 -25.82
CA LEU A 319 -4.64 8.81 -24.69
C LEU A 319 -3.66 7.73 -25.12
N GLU A 320 -2.42 7.83 -24.63
CA GLU A 320 -1.48 6.73 -24.70
C GLU A 320 -2.08 5.46 -24.06
N ILE A 321 -1.73 4.28 -24.59
CA ILE A 321 -2.28 2.98 -24.18
C ILE A 321 -2.24 2.80 -22.66
N LEU A 322 -1.16 3.22 -22.01
CA LEU A 322 -0.99 3.11 -20.55
C LEU A 322 -1.92 4.05 -19.76
N GLU A 323 -2.16 5.26 -20.27
CA GLU A 323 -3.11 6.19 -19.67
C GLU A 323 -4.56 5.71 -19.88
N GLN A 324 -4.88 5.13 -21.05
CA GLN A 324 -6.20 4.57 -21.34
C GLN A 324 -6.54 3.38 -20.41
N GLU A 325 -5.57 2.50 -20.18
CA GLU A 325 -5.67 1.40 -19.22
C GLU A 325 -5.88 1.93 -17.77
N SER A 326 -5.18 3.01 -17.41
CA SER A 326 -5.32 3.67 -16.11
C SER A 326 -6.68 4.36 -15.95
N LEU A 327 -7.20 4.98 -17.01
CA LEU A 327 -8.54 5.58 -17.05
C LEU A 327 -9.63 4.51 -16.90
N THR A 328 -9.50 3.39 -17.61
CA THR A 328 -10.44 2.27 -17.51
C THR A 328 -10.43 1.66 -16.11
N TYR A 329 -9.25 1.53 -15.50
CA TYR A 329 -9.12 1.10 -14.10
C TYR A 329 -9.80 2.10 -13.13
N LEU A 330 -9.63 3.41 -13.35
CA LEU A 330 -10.29 4.46 -12.58
C LEU A 330 -11.82 4.43 -12.74
N ALA A 331 -12.33 4.17 -13.94
CA ALA A 331 -13.75 3.97 -14.19
C ALA A 331 -14.31 2.80 -13.37
N GLY A 332 -13.58 1.68 -13.26
CA GLY A 332 -13.93 0.58 -12.36
C GLY A 332 -14.02 0.98 -10.88
N TYR A 333 -13.16 1.90 -10.42
CA TYR A 333 -13.28 2.47 -9.07
C TYR A 333 -14.57 3.30 -8.90
N VAL A 334 -14.91 4.12 -9.89
CA VAL A 334 -16.17 4.91 -9.91
C VAL A 334 -17.38 3.98 -9.82
N VAL A 335 -17.42 2.93 -10.63
CA VAL A 335 -18.48 1.91 -10.60
C VAL A 335 -18.65 1.32 -9.21
N ARG A 336 -17.55 0.88 -8.59
CA ARG A 336 -17.59 0.32 -7.25
C ARG A 336 -18.12 1.32 -6.22
N GLY A 337 -17.72 2.59 -6.32
CA GLY A 337 -18.19 3.65 -5.43
C GLY A 337 -19.69 3.91 -5.57
N VAL A 338 -20.21 3.99 -6.80
CA VAL A 338 -21.64 4.19 -7.05
C VAL A 338 -22.47 2.97 -6.64
N LYS A 339 -21.98 1.75 -6.90
CA LYS A 339 -22.68 0.50 -6.54
C LYS A 339 -22.89 0.31 -5.05
N ASN A 340 -21.94 0.72 -4.21
CA ASN A 340 -22.04 0.52 -2.75
C ASN A 340 -23.25 1.22 -2.12
N GLY A 341 -23.84 2.22 -2.78
CA GLY A 341 -25.02 2.96 -2.30
C GLY A 341 -26.29 2.72 -3.12
N LEU A 342 -26.30 1.71 -4.00
CA LEU A 342 -27.38 1.49 -4.96
C LEU A 342 -27.99 0.09 -4.80
N ALA A 343 -29.30 0.00 -4.54
CA ALA A 343 -30.01 -1.28 -4.41
C ALA A 343 -30.64 -1.78 -5.73
N CYS A 344 -30.90 -0.88 -6.68
CA CYS A 344 -31.58 -1.21 -7.94
C CYS A 344 -30.70 -2.09 -8.87
N GLN A 345 -31.20 -3.28 -9.21
CA GLN A 345 -30.47 -4.28 -10.01
C GLN A 345 -30.24 -3.83 -11.46
N GLU A 346 -31.22 -3.20 -12.10
CA GLU A 346 -31.07 -2.65 -13.47
C GLU A 346 -29.97 -1.59 -13.52
N CYS A 347 -30.03 -0.64 -12.59
CA CYS A 347 -29.04 0.41 -12.44
C CYS A 347 -27.63 -0.20 -12.10
N GLN A 348 -27.55 -1.32 -11.35
CA GLN A 348 -26.28 -2.03 -11.10
C GLN A 348 -25.76 -2.78 -12.34
N ALA A 349 -26.63 -3.36 -13.15
CA ALA A 349 -26.28 -4.05 -14.39
C ALA A 349 -25.76 -3.06 -15.44
N ALA A 350 -26.40 -1.89 -15.55
CA ALA A 350 -25.97 -0.83 -16.46
C ALA A 350 -24.56 -0.27 -16.15
N LEU A 351 -24.11 -0.35 -14.88
CA LEU A 351 -22.82 0.17 -14.45
C LEU A 351 -21.65 -0.81 -14.65
N SER A 352 -21.89 -2.11 -14.78
CA SER A 352 -20.80 -3.08 -14.87
C SER A 352 -20.98 -4.11 -15.96
N ASP A 353 -19.86 -4.45 -16.59
CA ASP A 353 -19.77 -5.60 -17.45
C ASP A 353 -19.31 -6.85 -16.65
N SER A 354 -19.47 -8.03 -17.25
CA SER A 354 -19.12 -9.33 -16.67
C SER A 354 -17.86 -9.95 -17.29
N SER A 355 -17.49 -9.59 -18.53
CA SER A 355 -16.43 -10.27 -19.28
C SER A 355 -15.26 -9.38 -19.74
N ASN A 356 -15.47 -8.08 -19.93
CA ASN A 356 -14.51 -7.21 -20.62
C ASN A 356 -13.58 -6.42 -19.67
N ALA A 357 -12.89 -7.10 -18.76
CA ALA A 357 -11.90 -6.44 -17.91
C ALA A 357 -10.68 -6.00 -18.74
N CYS A 358 -10.26 -4.74 -18.59
CA CYS A 358 -9.05 -4.25 -19.25
C CYS A 358 -7.79 -4.93 -18.69
N ARG A 359 -6.67 -4.82 -19.40
CA ARG A 359 -5.47 -5.59 -19.06
C ARG A 359 -4.91 -5.21 -17.69
N LEU A 360 -4.90 -3.92 -17.36
CA LEU A 360 -4.46 -3.42 -16.06
C LEU A 360 -5.35 -3.93 -14.91
N GLN A 361 -6.67 -4.02 -15.12
CA GLN A 361 -7.59 -4.60 -14.12
C GLN A 361 -7.29 -6.08 -13.87
N GLN A 362 -7.05 -6.85 -14.93
CA GLN A 362 -6.68 -8.27 -14.81
C GLN A 362 -5.39 -8.45 -14.02
N LEU A 363 -4.37 -7.63 -14.29
CA LEU A 363 -3.08 -7.71 -13.61
C LEU A 363 -3.14 -7.23 -12.16
N LYS A 364 -3.94 -6.20 -11.85
CA LYS A 364 -4.13 -5.71 -10.48
C LYS A 364 -5.05 -6.59 -9.64
N SER A 365 -5.85 -7.48 -10.25
CA SER A 365 -6.69 -8.40 -9.49
C SER A 365 -5.83 -9.38 -8.68
N PHE A 366 -5.90 -9.25 -7.35
CA PHE A 366 -5.15 -10.11 -6.44
C PHE A 366 -5.56 -11.59 -6.53
N THR A 367 -6.81 -11.86 -6.94
CA THR A 367 -7.32 -13.22 -7.16
C THR A 367 -7.42 -13.50 -8.65
N LYS A 368 -6.54 -14.35 -9.17
CA LYS A 368 -6.47 -14.66 -10.62
C LYS A 368 -7.71 -15.43 -11.13
N HIS A 369 -8.39 -16.17 -10.26
CA HIS A 369 -9.54 -17.01 -10.62
C HIS A 369 -10.90 -16.31 -10.47
N LYS A 370 -10.94 -15.14 -9.83
CA LYS A 370 -12.18 -14.40 -9.60
C LYS A 370 -11.91 -12.90 -9.68
N MET A 371 -12.52 -12.24 -10.67
CA MET A 371 -12.43 -10.79 -10.80
C MET A 371 -13.20 -10.14 -9.64
N THR A 372 -12.47 -9.52 -8.73
CA THR A 372 -13.05 -8.80 -7.57
C THR A 372 -13.15 -7.29 -7.80
N LEU A 373 -12.47 -6.80 -8.85
CA LEU A 373 -12.56 -5.42 -9.29
C LEU A 373 -13.82 -5.25 -10.14
N ALA A 374 -14.48 -4.11 -10.01
CA ALA A 374 -15.64 -3.83 -10.84
C ALA A 374 -15.19 -3.47 -12.25
N ILE A 375 -15.74 -4.18 -13.24
CA ILE A 375 -15.49 -3.92 -14.66
C ILE A 375 -16.49 -2.86 -15.10
N PRO A 376 -16.06 -1.70 -15.62
CA PRO A 376 -16.98 -0.68 -16.12
C PRO A 376 -17.68 -1.15 -17.39
N SER A 377 -18.96 -0.79 -17.54
CA SER A 377 -19.69 -0.96 -18.79
C SER A 377 -19.26 0.08 -19.83
N ALA A 378 -19.59 -0.15 -21.10
CA ALA A 378 -19.38 0.84 -22.16
C ALA A 378 -20.04 2.19 -21.86
N ALA A 379 -21.19 2.19 -21.16
CA ALA A 379 -21.85 3.41 -20.70
C ALA A 379 -20.98 4.23 -19.74
N VAL A 380 -20.27 3.56 -18.84
CA VAL A 380 -19.37 4.22 -17.88
C VAL A 380 -18.08 4.66 -18.54
N LEU A 381 -17.57 3.93 -19.54
CA LEU A 381 -16.33 4.30 -20.24
C LEU A 381 -16.42 5.66 -20.96
N GLN A 382 -17.62 6.19 -21.16
CA GLN A 382 -17.83 7.57 -21.61
C GLN A 382 -17.23 8.64 -20.67
N VAL A 383 -16.75 8.27 -19.46
CA VAL A 383 -15.93 9.16 -18.62
C VAL A 383 -14.66 9.65 -19.33
N GLU A 384 -14.25 9.05 -20.45
CA GLU A 384 -13.19 9.58 -21.33
C GLU A 384 -13.50 10.99 -21.84
N PHE A 385 -14.77 11.28 -22.16
CA PHE A 385 -15.19 12.65 -22.48
C PHE A 385 -15.03 13.57 -21.26
N ALA A 386 -15.42 13.10 -20.07
CA ALA A 386 -15.24 13.86 -18.85
C ALA A 386 -13.75 14.15 -18.55
N GLU A 387 -12.85 13.21 -18.87
CA GLU A 387 -11.41 13.41 -18.78
C GLU A 387 -10.91 14.53 -19.71
N ALA A 388 -11.40 14.58 -20.95
CA ALA A 388 -11.06 15.63 -21.91
C ALA A 388 -11.44 17.03 -21.38
N TYR A 389 -12.64 17.15 -20.79
CA TYR A 389 -13.09 18.38 -20.13
C TYR A 389 -12.22 18.77 -18.93
N VAL A 390 -11.84 17.80 -18.09
CA VAL A 390 -10.96 18.03 -16.94
C VAL A 390 -9.58 18.53 -17.39
N ARG A 391 -8.96 17.91 -18.40
CA ARG A 391 -7.65 18.32 -18.91
C ARG A 391 -7.69 19.72 -19.53
N LYS A 392 -8.72 20.04 -20.32
CA LYS A 392 -8.87 21.36 -20.94
C LYS A 392 -9.04 22.48 -19.91
N ASN A 393 -9.67 22.19 -18.77
CA ASN A 393 -9.98 23.18 -17.72
C ASN A 393 -9.08 23.03 -16.46
N GLU A 394 -7.96 22.29 -16.51
CA GLU A 394 -7.15 21.96 -15.30
C GLU A 394 -6.71 23.21 -14.52
N VAL A 395 -6.19 24.23 -15.23
CA VAL A 395 -5.71 25.48 -14.62
C VAL A 395 -6.86 26.28 -14.03
N ASP A 396 -7.98 26.36 -14.73
CA ASP A 396 -9.14 27.14 -14.30
C ASP A 396 -9.86 26.47 -13.13
N LEU A 397 -9.86 25.13 -13.07
CA LEU A 397 -10.34 24.36 -11.92
C LEU A 397 -9.47 24.58 -10.68
N LEU A 398 -8.14 24.63 -10.83
CA LEU A 398 -7.22 24.87 -9.72
C LEU A 398 -7.22 26.32 -9.22
N THR A 399 -7.55 27.27 -10.10
CA THR A 399 -7.66 28.70 -9.77
C THR A 399 -9.10 29.12 -9.41
N ASN A 400 -10.01 28.16 -9.28
CA ASN A 400 -11.44 28.34 -9.03
C ASN A 400 -12.18 29.21 -10.07
N LYS A 401 -11.60 29.47 -11.25
CA LYS A 401 -12.29 30.20 -12.33
C LYS A 401 -13.44 29.41 -12.94
N VAL A 402 -13.37 28.08 -12.88
CA VAL A 402 -14.44 27.16 -13.29
C VAL A 402 -14.89 26.36 -12.07
N SER A 403 -16.18 26.41 -11.77
CA SER A 403 -16.77 25.59 -10.72
C SER A 403 -16.95 24.13 -11.17
N VAL A 404 -16.72 23.18 -10.24
CA VAL A 404 -16.96 21.75 -10.48
C VAL A 404 -18.44 21.46 -10.86
N PRO A 405 -19.45 22.11 -10.26
CA PRO A 405 -20.84 21.96 -10.69
C PRO A 405 -21.09 22.41 -12.13
N ALA A 406 -20.55 23.57 -12.55
CA ALA A 406 -20.71 24.03 -13.93
C ALA A 406 -20.06 23.08 -14.94
N LEU A 407 -18.87 22.55 -14.61
CA LEU A 407 -18.21 21.53 -15.41
C LEU A 407 -19.05 20.25 -15.51
N GLN A 408 -19.63 19.80 -14.38
CA GLN A 408 -20.49 18.63 -14.32
C GLN A 408 -21.73 18.79 -15.20
N GLU A 409 -22.41 19.94 -15.14
CA GLU A 409 -23.60 20.21 -15.96
C GLU A 409 -23.27 20.19 -17.46
N LYS A 410 -22.17 20.84 -17.87
CA LYS A 410 -21.72 20.79 -19.28
C LYS A 410 -21.36 19.38 -19.71
N ILE A 411 -20.65 18.62 -18.88
CA ILE A 411 -20.29 17.22 -19.18
C ILE A 411 -21.55 16.38 -19.35
N ILE A 412 -22.52 16.47 -18.42
CA ILE A 412 -23.78 15.72 -18.50
C ILE A 412 -24.60 16.11 -19.73
N ALA A 413 -24.67 17.42 -20.05
CA ALA A 413 -25.35 17.90 -21.24
C ALA A 413 -24.67 17.43 -22.54
N SER A 414 -23.35 17.23 -22.52
CA SER A 414 -22.57 16.75 -23.67
C SER A 414 -22.46 15.22 -23.77
N LEU A 415 -22.67 14.49 -22.66
CA LEU A 415 -22.72 13.04 -22.59
C LEU A 415 -24.03 12.54 -23.23
N PHE A 416 -24.14 12.72 -24.53
CA PHE A 416 -25.24 12.23 -25.35
C PHE A 416 -25.07 10.75 -25.65
N THR A 417 -25.49 9.92 -24.71
CA THR A 417 -26.33 8.76 -25.02
C THR A 417 -27.40 8.67 -23.95
N ALA A 418 -28.52 9.36 -24.16
CA ALA A 418 -29.71 9.32 -23.31
C ALA A 418 -30.29 7.90 -23.08
N ASN A 419 -29.71 6.86 -23.72
CA ASN A 419 -30.15 5.47 -23.65
C ASN A 419 -29.11 4.50 -23.03
N SER A 420 -27.94 4.96 -22.58
CA SER A 420 -26.91 4.05 -22.05
C SER A 420 -27.03 3.78 -20.55
N PHE A 421 -27.73 4.65 -19.82
CA PHE A 421 -28.09 4.44 -18.42
C PHE A 421 -29.61 4.38 -18.28
N PRO A 422 -30.14 3.51 -17.40
CA PRO A 422 -31.52 3.58 -16.98
C PRO A 422 -31.89 4.99 -16.48
N PRO A 423 -33.12 5.46 -16.71
CA PRO A 423 -33.58 6.76 -16.18
C PRO A 423 -33.66 6.77 -14.65
N CYS A 424 -33.50 5.61 -14.00
CA CYS A 424 -33.51 5.47 -12.55
C CYS A 424 -32.29 6.11 -11.85
N HIS A 425 -32.53 6.70 -10.67
CA HIS A 425 -31.51 7.05 -9.67
C HIS A 425 -30.39 8.03 -10.10
N GLU A 426 -30.57 8.79 -11.18
CA GLU A 426 -29.61 9.80 -11.69
C GLU A 426 -28.18 9.24 -11.89
N LEU A 427 -28.05 8.03 -12.46
CA LEU A 427 -26.77 7.37 -12.64
C LEU A 427 -25.69 8.20 -13.37
N PRO A 428 -26.00 8.91 -14.48
CA PRO A 428 -25.00 9.73 -15.16
C PRO A 428 -24.39 10.78 -14.22
N LYS A 429 -25.25 11.47 -13.47
CA LYS A 429 -24.86 12.51 -12.51
C LYS A 429 -23.98 11.96 -11.41
N LYS A 430 -24.35 10.82 -10.79
CA LYS A 430 -23.55 10.18 -9.73
C LYS A 430 -22.19 9.69 -10.23
N THR A 431 -22.16 9.15 -11.45
CA THR A 431 -20.93 8.64 -12.09
C THR A 431 -19.96 9.79 -12.38
N VAL A 432 -20.44 10.83 -13.07
CA VAL A 432 -19.63 12.02 -13.39
C VAL A 432 -19.18 12.73 -12.12
N GLN A 433 -20.06 12.90 -11.12
CA GLN A 433 -19.71 13.55 -9.85
C GLN A 433 -18.58 12.82 -9.13
N LEU A 434 -18.66 11.49 -9.00
CA LEU A 434 -17.63 10.71 -8.32
C LEU A 434 -16.32 10.69 -9.13
N PHE A 435 -16.41 10.63 -10.46
CA PHE A 435 -15.25 10.75 -11.35
C PHE A 435 -14.54 12.10 -11.17
N LEU A 436 -15.28 13.21 -11.30
CA LEU A 436 -14.76 14.58 -11.14
C LEU A 436 -14.16 14.79 -9.74
N ARG A 437 -14.83 14.32 -8.68
CA ARG A 437 -14.28 14.38 -7.31
C ARG A 437 -12.93 13.66 -7.21
N THR A 438 -12.83 12.49 -7.82
CA THR A 438 -11.59 11.69 -7.79
C THR A 438 -10.49 12.37 -8.61
N ARG A 439 -10.82 12.93 -9.78
CA ARG A 439 -9.87 13.67 -10.61
C ARG A 439 -9.40 14.96 -9.94
N MET A 440 -10.30 15.72 -9.31
CA MET A 440 -9.93 16.90 -8.52
C MET A 440 -8.96 16.56 -7.39
N TYR A 441 -9.17 15.44 -6.70
CA TYR A 441 -8.22 14.99 -5.68
C TYR A 441 -6.83 14.69 -6.27
N ILE A 442 -6.77 14.08 -7.46
CA ILE A 442 -5.50 13.82 -8.17
C ILE A 442 -4.82 15.14 -8.57
N LEU A 443 -5.56 16.09 -9.15
CA LEU A 443 -5.06 17.40 -9.58
C LEU A 443 -4.54 18.23 -8.39
N VAL A 444 -5.33 18.36 -7.33
CA VAL A 444 -4.92 19.09 -6.11
C VAL A 444 -3.68 18.44 -5.49
N LYS A 445 -3.60 17.11 -5.48
CA LYS A 445 -2.42 16.39 -4.97
C LYS A 445 -1.18 16.62 -5.83
N LYS A 446 -1.32 16.70 -7.17
CA LYS A 446 -0.24 17.04 -8.11
C LYS A 446 0.25 18.47 -7.86
N SER A 447 -0.67 19.45 -7.84
CA SER A 447 -0.37 20.86 -7.54
C SER A 447 0.31 21.04 -6.18
N ASN A 448 -0.19 20.38 -5.12
CA ASN A 448 0.43 20.42 -3.79
C ASN A 448 1.84 19.82 -3.77
N ALA A 449 2.08 18.75 -4.53
CA ALA A 449 3.40 18.14 -4.63
C ALA A 449 4.39 19.07 -5.34
N GLU A 450 3.97 19.77 -6.39
CA GLU A 450 4.77 20.78 -7.08
C GLU A 450 5.07 21.99 -6.20
N ALA A 451 4.06 22.49 -5.48
CA ALA A 451 4.21 23.58 -4.53
C ALA A 451 5.22 23.22 -3.41
N GLU A 452 5.12 22.01 -2.85
CA GLU A 452 6.08 21.58 -1.81
C GLU A 452 7.49 21.38 -2.37
N ARG A 453 7.65 20.90 -3.62
CA ARG A 453 8.97 20.84 -4.28
C ARG A 453 9.58 22.24 -4.43
N LYS A 454 8.80 23.22 -4.90
CA LYS A 454 9.24 24.62 -5.00
C LYS A 454 9.63 25.18 -3.62
N ARG A 455 8.85 24.88 -2.58
CA ARG A 455 9.12 25.30 -1.20
C ARG A 455 10.37 24.63 -0.59
N LEU A 456 10.62 23.38 -0.91
CA LEU A 456 11.82 22.66 -0.46
C LEU A 456 13.07 23.15 -1.19
N ALA A 457 12.97 23.42 -2.48
CA ALA A 457 14.06 24.02 -3.26
C ALA A 457 14.45 25.41 -2.72
N SER A 458 13.50 26.17 -2.18
CA SER A 458 13.76 27.48 -1.57
C SER A 458 14.30 27.42 -0.13
N LYS A 459 14.20 26.27 0.57
CA LYS A 459 14.68 26.10 1.95
C LYS A 459 16.03 25.38 2.01
N LYS A 460 17.13 26.14 2.03
CA LYS A 460 18.46 25.66 2.42
C LYS A 460 18.54 25.45 3.94
N SER A 461 18.15 24.29 4.48
CA SER A 461 18.60 23.90 5.83
C SER A 461 18.74 22.39 5.97
N GLY A 462 19.93 21.95 6.39
CA GLY A 462 20.39 20.55 6.30
C GLY A 462 20.08 19.64 7.49
N SER A 463 19.20 20.02 8.42
CA SER A 463 18.95 19.19 9.61
C SER A 463 17.53 19.31 10.17
N ARG A 464 16.83 18.17 10.21
CA ARG A 464 15.46 18.07 10.72
C ARG A 464 15.38 18.10 12.26
N SER A 465 16.48 17.87 12.98
CA SER A 465 16.49 18.01 14.45
C SER A 465 16.45 19.47 14.88
N VAL A 466 17.09 20.35 14.10
CA VAL A 466 16.98 21.80 14.23
C VAL A 466 15.58 22.25 13.80
N SER A 467 15.09 21.78 12.65
CA SER A 467 13.74 22.15 12.20
C SER A 467 12.60 21.65 13.10
N MET A 468 12.74 20.49 13.77
CA MET A 468 11.74 20.00 14.73
C MET A 468 11.81 20.74 16.06
N ARG A 469 12.98 21.25 16.47
CA ARG A 469 13.11 22.14 17.63
C ARG A 469 12.56 23.53 17.33
N ASP A 470 12.80 24.05 16.12
CA ASP A 470 12.29 25.36 15.69
C ASP A 470 10.77 25.35 15.45
N ALA A 471 10.20 24.22 14.99
CA ALA A 471 8.76 24.06 14.87
C ALA A 471 8.02 24.10 16.22
N VAL A 472 8.70 23.79 17.32
CA VAL A 472 8.13 23.86 18.69
C VAL A 472 8.28 25.27 19.28
N LYS A 473 9.30 26.05 18.87
CA LYS A 473 9.47 27.44 19.33
C LYS A 473 8.39 28.40 18.82
N ASN A 474 7.68 28.04 17.75
CA ASN A 474 6.63 28.86 17.13
C ASN A 474 5.20 28.46 17.57
N VAL A 475 5.05 27.70 18.67
CA VAL A 475 3.74 27.28 19.23
C VAL A 475 3.48 27.93 20.59
N HIS A 476 3.87 29.21 20.74
CA HIS A 476 3.44 30.04 21.86
C HIS A 476 2.56 31.18 21.36
#